data_AF-A0A662U8K7-F1
#
_entry.id   AF-A0A662U8K7-F1
#
_cell.length_a   1.000
_cell.length_b   1.000
_cell.length_c   1.000
_cell.angle_alpha   90.00
_cell.angle_beta   90.00
_cell.angle_gamma   90.00
#
_symmetry.space_group_name_H-M   'P 1'
#
loop_
_entity.id
_entity.type
_entity.pdbx_description
1 polymer ?
#
loop_
_entity_poly.entity_id
_entity_poly.type
_entity_poly.pdbx_seq_one_letter_code
_entity_poly.pdbx_strand_id
1 'polypeptide(L)'
;MKLLLDTTYFLPAVGISVKEIPRNSVIKLIREGYEILISEITFFEISAKGAKYVASGLLTPARVTAGIRAIVRDDRIRKVPIHDTPILLVAFKLRNILNVFIDCLILSSAINCADILVTEDSDIHELTAMDKFKKIIQEANPKFKIKSLRDLL
;
A
#
# COMPACT_ATOMS: atom_id res chain seq x y z
N MET A 1 -3.49 8.81 -13.77
CA MET A 1 -3.24 9.20 -12.35
C MET A 1 -2.74 7.97 -11.64
N LYS A 2 -1.69 8.13 -10.84
CA LYS A 2 -0.97 7.06 -10.15
C LYS A 2 -1.51 6.88 -8.75
N LEU A 3 -1.97 5.67 -8.46
CA LEU A 3 -2.43 5.26 -7.14
C LEU A 3 -1.44 4.25 -6.57
N LEU A 4 -0.83 4.54 -5.42
CA LEU A 4 -0.21 3.48 -4.64
C LEU A 4 -1.28 2.91 -3.72
N LEU A 5 -1.53 1.60 -3.82
CA LEU A 5 -2.49 0.92 -2.97
C LEU A 5 -1.76 0.28 -1.79
N ASP A 6 -2.32 0.45 -0.60
CA ASP A 6 -1.86 -0.20 0.62
C ASP A 6 -2.11 -1.73 0.61
N THR A 7 -1.41 -2.45 1.46
CA THR A 7 -1.43 -3.92 1.62
C THR A 7 -2.84 -4.48 1.72
N THR A 8 -3.73 -3.77 2.41
CA THR A 8 -5.12 -4.17 2.63
C THR A 8 -5.86 -4.53 1.33
N TYR A 9 -5.59 -3.83 0.24
CA TYR A 9 -6.23 -4.03 -1.06
C TYR A 9 -5.80 -5.31 -1.79
N PHE A 10 -4.66 -5.87 -1.40
CA PHE A 10 -4.06 -7.05 -2.03
C PHE A 10 -4.30 -8.34 -1.24
N LEU A 11 -4.76 -8.25 0.01
CA LEU A 11 -5.13 -9.41 0.84
C LEU A 11 -6.17 -10.35 0.17
N PRO A 12 -7.17 -9.86 -0.59
CA PRO A 12 -8.09 -10.75 -1.32
C PRO A 12 -7.40 -11.71 -2.29
N ALA A 13 -6.25 -11.32 -2.87
CA ALA A 13 -5.51 -12.18 -3.79
C ALA A 13 -5.01 -13.46 -3.12
N VAL A 14 -4.65 -13.38 -1.82
CA VAL A 14 -4.24 -14.54 -1.02
C VAL A 14 -5.41 -15.23 -0.31
N GLY A 15 -6.65 -14.81 -0.56
CA GLY A 15 -7.85 -15.41 0.03
C GLY A 15 -8.29 -14.83 1.37
N ILE A 16 -7.75 -13.67 1.77
CA ILE A 16 -8.16 -12.97 3.00
C ILE A 16 -9.12 -11.86 2.58
N SER A 17 -10.40 -11.95 2.97
CA SER A 17 -11.37 -10.88 2.76
C SER A 17 -11.20 -9.78 3.79
N VAL A 18 -11.34 -8.53 3.36
CA VAL A 18 -11.37 -7.36 4.24
C VAL A 18 -12.79 -6.81 4.26
N LYS A 19 -13.28 -6.48 5.45
CA LYS A 19 -14.63 -5.94 5.63
C LYS A 19 -14.76 -4.64 4.84
N GLU A 20 -15.90 -4.44 4.18
CA GLU A 20 -16.24 -3.20 3.46
C GLU A 20 -15.37 -2.88 2.22
N ILE A 21 -14.39 -3.74 1.88
CA ILE A 21 -13.57 -3.62 0.67
C ILE A 21 -13.95 -4.72 -0.31
N PRO A 22 -14.46 -4.36 -1.51
CA PRO A 22 -14.73 -5.34 -2.57
C PRO A 22 -13.48 -6.14 -2.96
N ARG A 23 -13.63 -7.44 -3.18
CA ARG A 23 -12.49 -8.32 -3.55
C ARG A 23 -11.82 -7.94 -4.87
N ASN A 24 -12.53 -7.24 -5.74
CA ASN A 24 -12.08 -6.84 -7.07
C ASN A 24 -11.69 -5.34 -7.16
N SER A 25 -11.52 -4.63 -6.04
CA SER A 25 -11.21 -3.19 -6.03
C SER A 25 -10.01 -2.82 -6.89
N VAL A 26 -8.90 -3.58 -6.80
CA VAL A 26 -7.70 -3.34 -7.63
C VAL A 26 -8.04 -3.44 -9.12
N ILE A 27 -8.79 -4.47 -9.52
CA ILE A 27 -9.19 -4.67 -10.92
C ILE A 27 -10.13 -3.55 -11.38
N LYS A 28 -11.03 -3.09 -10.51
CA LYS A 28 -11.95 -1.99 -10.81
C LYS A 28 -11.18 -0.69 -11.07
N LEU A 29 -10.24 -0.34 -10.20
CA LEU A 29 -9.40 0.86 -10.37
C LEU A 29 -8.56 0.81 -11.65
N ILE A 30 -7.99 -0.35 -12.01
CA ILE A 30 -7.28 -0.52 -13.29
C ILE A 30 -8.23 -0.25 -14.47
N ARG A 31 -9.46 -0.77 -14.42
CA ARG A 31 -10.46 -0.56 -15.49
C ARG A 31 -10.92 0.89 -15.61
N GLU A 32 -10.89 1.64 -14.51
CA GLU A 32 -11.17 3.09 -14.48
C GLU A 32 -10.00 3.93 -15.02
N GLY A 33 -8.89 3.30 -15.41
CA GLY A 33 -7.75 3.98 -16.04
C GLY A 33 -6.69 4.49 -15.05
N TYR A 34 -6.76 4.07 -13.78
CA TYR A 34 -5.71 4.38 -12.82
C TYR A 34 -4.46 3.52 -13.07
N GLU A 35 -3.29 4.15 -12.98
CA GLU A 35 -2.01 3.45 -12.93
C GLU A 35 -1.81 2.94 -11.50
N ILE A 36 -1.78 1.62 -11.31
CA ILE A 36 -1.66 1.02 -9.98
C ILE A 36 -0.19 0.75 -9.65
N LEU A 37 0.21 1.24 -8.49
CA LEU A 37 1.51 1.01 -7.88
C LEU A 37 1.33 0.19 -6.60
N ILE A 38 2.34 -0.63 -6.31
CA ILE A 38 2.47 -1.39 -5.06
C ILE A 38 3.89 -1.19 -4.53
N SER A 39 4.04 -0.95 -3.23
CA SER A 39 5.37 -0.97 -2.59
C SER A 39 5.82 -2.42 -2.43
N GLU A 40 7.08 -2.74 -2.73
CA GLU A 40 7.56 -4.13 -2.60
C GLU A 40 7.46 -4.67 -1.17
N ILE A 41 7.47 -3.81 -0.13
CA ILE A 41 7.26 -4.24 1.26
C ILE A 41 5.88 -4.89 1.48
N THR A 42 4.89 -4.55 0.66
CA THR A 42 3.57 -5.18 0.71
C THR A 42 3.65 -6.70 0.46
N PHE A 43 4.63 -7.19 -0.33
CA PHE A 43 4.81 -8.64 -0.49
C PHE A 43 5.23 -9.32 0.82
N PHE A 44 6.07 -8.66 1.63
CA PHE A 44 6.41 -9.15 2.96
C PHE A 44 5.19 -9.17 3.87
N GLU A 45 4.40 -8.10 3.91
CA GLU A 45 3.21 -8.04 4.77
C GLU A 45 2.13 -9.04 4.37
N ILE A 46 1.85 -9.20 3.07
CA ILE A 46 0.92 -10.22 2.56
C ILE A 46 1.43 -11.61 2.95
N SER A 47 2.73 -11.86 2.86
CA SER A 47 3.33 -13.13 3.26
C SER A 47 3.17 -13.38 4.76
N ALA A 48 3.45 -12.38 5.60
CA ALA A 48 3.31 -12.46 7.06
C ALA A 48 1.84 -12.69 7.48
N LYS A 49 0.91 -11.91 6.92
CA LYS A 49 -0.54 -12.09 7.15
C LYS A 49 -0.99 -13.46 6.65
N GLY A 50 -0.58 -13.89 5.46
CA GLY A 50 -0.88 -15.22 4.92
C GLY A 50 -0.37 -16.34 5.82
N ALA A 51 0.87 -16.25 6.30
CA ALA A 51 1.48 -17.24 7.20
C ALA A 51 0.68 -17.42 8.50
N LYS A 52 0.15 -16.32 9.07
CA LYS A 52 -0.73 -16.38 10.25
C LYS A 52 -1.98 -17.24 10.00
N TYR A 53 -2.63 -17.07 8.83
CA TYR A 53 -3.83 -17.83 8.48
C TYR A 53 -3.52 -19.29 8.10
N VAL A 54 -2.33 -19.54 7.55
CA VAL A 54 -1.83 -20.90 7.31
C VAL A 54 -1.60 -21.62 8.64
N ALA A 55 -0.94 -20.96 9.59
CA ALA A 55 -0.69 -21.53 10.92
C ALA A 55 -1.98 -21.85 11.68
N SER A 56 -3.06 -21.10 11.44
CA SER A 56 -4.38 -21.37 12.03
C SER A 56 -5.25 -22.34 11.21
N GLY A 57 -4.73 -22.94 10.14
CA GLY A 57 -5.46 -23.88 9.29
C GLY A 57 -6.58 -23.27 8.43
N LEU A 58 -6.68 -21.93 8.37
CA LEU A 58 -7.73 -21.23 7.60
C LEU A 58 -7.39 -21.08 6.13
N LEU A 59 -6.10 -21.11 5.79
CA LEU A 59 -5.61 -21.08 4.41
C LEU A 59 -4.55 -22.15 4.18
N THR A 60 -4.41 -22.58 2.92
CA THR A 60 -3.31 -23.46 2.51
C THR A 60 -2.09 -22.63 2.08
N PRO A 61 -0.85 -23.14 2.27
CA PRO A 61 0.35 -22.51 1.71
C PRO A 61 0.24 -22.27 0.19
N ALA A 62 -0.38 -23.21 -0.53
CA ALA A 62 -0.62 -23.11 -1.97
C ALA A 62 -1.51 -21.91 -2.32
N ARG A 63 -2.54 -21.62 -1.52
CA ARG A 63 -3.42 -20.46 -1.74
C ARG A 63 -2.68 -19.14 -1.59
N VAL A 64 -1.87 -19.00 -0.54
CA VAL A 64 -1.10 -17.77 -0.27
C VAL A 64 -0.04 -17.55 -1.36
N THR A 65 0.73 -18.58 -1.67
CA THR A 65 1.80 -18.48 -2.69
C THR A 65 1.26 -18.22 -4.11
N ALA A 66 0.11 -18.81 -4.47
CA ALA A 66 -0.56 -18.50 -5.74
C ALA A 66 -1.03 -17.04 -5.82
N GLY A 67 -1.60 -16.51 -4.75
CA GLY A 67 -2.04 -15.11 -4.67
C GLY A 67 -0.89 -14.12 -4.80
N ILE A 68 0.21 -14.34 -4.08
CA ILE A 68 1.41 -13.50 -4.18
C ILE A 68 1.96 -13.54 -5.61
N ARG A 69 2.10 -14.74 -6.19
CA ARG A 69 2.59 -14.91 -7.57
C ARG A 69 1.72 -14.18 -8.59
N ALA A 70 0.40 -14.18 -8.40
CA ALA A 70 -0.52 -13.45 -9.26
C ALA A 70 -0.23 -11.94 -9.24
N ILE A 71 -0.02 -11.34 -8.06
CA ILE A 71 0.31 -9.91 -7.94
C ILE A 71 1.70 -9.61 -8.54
N VAL A 72 2.70 -10.43 -8.22
CA VAL A 72 4.07 -10.24 -8.72
C VAL A 72 4.12 -10.25 -10.25
N ARG A 73 3.36 -11.14 -10.89
CA ARG A 73 3.34 -11.31 -12.36
C ARG A 73 2.32 -10.45 -13.08
N ASP A 74 1.53 -9.64 -12.38
CA ASP A 74 0.57 -8.74 -13.03
C ASP A 74 1.30 -7.48 -13.52
N ASP A 75 1.55 -7.42 -14.81
CA ASP A 75 2.27 -6.30 -15.46
C ASP A 75 1.47 -4.98 -15.43
N ARG A 76 0.17 -5.03 -15.09
CA ARG A 76 -0.66 -3.83 -14.90
C ARG A 76 -0.41 -3.17 -13.55
N ILE A 77 0.29 -3.85 -12.64
CA ILE A 77 0.68 -3.34 -11.32
C ILE A 77 2.17 -3.06 -11.35
N ARG A 78 2.53 -1.78 -11.22
CA ARG A 78 3.94 -1.35 -11.13
C ARG A 78 4.45 -1.54 -9.70
N LYS A 79 5.62 -2.19 -9.57
CA LYS A 79 6.27 -2.43 -8.28
C LYS A 79 7.24 -1.29 -7.98
N VAL A 80 7.22 -0.80 -6.75
CA VAL A 80 8.08 0.29 -6.27
C VAL A 80 9.11 -0.30 -5.31
N PRO A 81 10.41 -0.30 -5.68
CA PRO A 81 11.46 -0.87 -4.85
C PRO A 81 11.71 -0.01 -3.62
N ILE A 82 11.74 -0.65 -2.44
CA ILE A 82 11.87 0.07 -1.16
C ILE A 82 13.29 0.51 -0.84
N HIS A 83 14.28 0.00 -1.58
CA HIS A 83 15.69 0.31 -1.37
C HIS A 83 16.16 1.57 -2.11
N ASP A 84 15.29 2.16 -2.94
CA ASP A 84 15.58 3.41 -3.63
C ASP A 84 15.88 4.53 -2.62
N THR A 85 16.97 5.25 -2.85
CA THR A 85 17.45 6.30 -1.92
C THR A 85 16.38 7.36 -1.59
N PRO A 86 15.63 7.93 -2.57
CA PRO A 86 14.58 8.90 -2.25
C PRO A 86 13.49 8.33 -1.32
N ILE A 87 13.15 7.05 -1.50
CA ILE A 87 12.16 6.37 -0.66
C ILE A 87 12.70 6.18 0.75
N LEU A 88 13.93 5.70 0.92
CA LEU A 88 14.51 5.53 2.24
C LEU A 88 14.65 6.86 2.99
N LEU A 89 15.10 7.93 2.33
CA LEU A 89 15.25 9.25 2.96
C LEU A 89 13.93 9.81 3.49
N VAL A 90 12.85 9.72 2.71
CA VAL A 90 11.52 10.15 3.19
C VAL A 90 10.99 9.21 4.27
N ALA A 91 11.23 7.90 4.17
CA ALA A 91 10.82 6.94 5.20
C ALA A 91 11.51 7.22 6.55
N PHE A 92 12.80 7.60 6.56
CA PHE A 92 13.52 7.99 7.78
C PHE A 92 12.96 9.27 8.40
N LYS A 93 12.55 10.25 7.58
CA LYS A 93 11.84 11.44 8.07
C LYS A 93 10.51 11.06 8.72
N LEU A 94 9.71 10.21 8.04
CA LEU A 94 8.41 9.74 8.52
C LEU A 94 8.49 8.94 9.82
N ARG A 95 9.60 8.22 10.08
CA ARG A 95 9.77 7.44 11.32
C ARG A 95 9.67 8.29 12.60
N ASN A 96 9.90 9.60 12.51
CA ASN A 96 9.75 10.53 13.64
C ASN A 96 8.29 10.83 14.00
N ILE A 97 7.34 10.46 13.16
CA ILE A 97 5.90 10.73 13.33
C ILE A 97 5.03 9.48 13.19
N LEU A 98 5.52 8.44 12.51
CA LEU A 98 4.89 7.12 12.39
C LEU A 98 5.69 6.06 13.17
N ASN A 99 4.96 5.23 13.91
CA ASN A 99 5.56 4.21 14.78
C ASN A 99 6.07 2.98 14.03
N VAL A 100 5.32 2.55 13.02
CA VAL A 100 5.63 1.33 12.26
C VAL A 100 6.42 1.70 11.01
N PHE A 101 7.62 1.13 10.88
CA PHE A 101 8.51 1.48 9.77
C PHE A 101 8.03 0.93 8.42
N ILE A 102 7.27 -0.16 8.42
CA ILE A 102 6.63 -0.69 7.21
C ILE A 102 5.67 0.36 6.61
N ASP A 103 4.84 0.98 7.44
CA ASP A 103 3.93 2.06 7.01
C ASP A 103 4.71 3.28 6.52
N CYS A 104 5.87 3.58 7.14
CA CYS A 104 6.78 4.61 6.63
C CYS A 104 7.27 4.30 5.22
N LEU A 105 7.59 3.05 4.91
CA LEU A 105 8.03 2.63 3.57
C LEU A 105 6.90 2.70 2.54
N ILE A 106 5.68 2.29 2.90
CA ILE A 106 4.50 2.38 2.03
C ILE A 106 4.18 3.85 1.72
N LEU A 107 4.07 4.68 2.76
CA LEU A 107 3.77 6.10 2.61
C LEU A 107 4.89 6.83 1.85
N SER A 108 6.15 6.54 2.14
CA SER A 108 7.28 7.10 1.40
C SER A 108 7.28 6.69 -0.07
N SER A 109 7.01 5.42 -0.37
CA SER A 109 6.87 4.92 -1.75
C SER A 109 5.78 5.71 -2.49
N ALA A 110 4.65 5.97 -1.82
CA ALA A 110 3.54 6.69 -2.41
C ALA A 110 3.88 8.16 -2.67
N ILE A 111 4.48 8.85 -1.69
CA ILE A 111 4.90 10.24 -1.81
C ILE A 111 5.84 10.43 -3.01
N ASN A 112 6.79 9.51 -3.19
CA ASN A 112 7.81 9.62 -4.24
C ASN A 112 7.31 9.19 -5.64
N CYS A 113 6.34 8.28 -5.74
CA CYS A 113 6.02 7.61 -7.01
C CYS A 113 4.56 7.72 -7.45
N ALA A 114 3.66 8.18 -6.59
CA ALA A 114 2.22 8.24 -6.85
C ALA A 114 1.64 9.64 -6.62
N ASP A 115 0.44 9.85 -7.17
CA ASP A 115 -0.35 11.05 -6.91
C ASP A 115 -1.14 10.89 -5.60
N ILE A 116 -1.58 9.66 -5.31
CA ILE A 116 -2.42 9.34 -4.15
C ILE A 116 -1.96 8.03 -3.50
N LEU A 117 -1.85 8.00 -2.17
CA LEU A 117 -1.89 6.77 -1.39
C LEU A 117 -3.34 6.42 -1.06
N VAL A 118 -3.75 5.20 -1.40
CA VAL A 118 -5.05 4.66 -1.01
C VAL A 118 -4.85 3.72 0.16
N THR A 119 -5.38 4.07 1.33
CA THR A 119 -5.26 3.29 2.57
C THR A 119 -6.51 3.47 3.45
N GLU A 120 -6.80 2.44 4.24
CA GLU A 120 -7.86 2.46 5.27
C GLU A 120 -7.27 2.66 6.68
N ASP A 121 -5.97 2.92 6.79
CA ASP A 121 -5.27 3.11 8.05
C ASP A 121 -5.55 4.51 8.63
N SER A 122 -6.22 4.56 9.79
CA SER A 122 -6.56 5.81 10.47
C SER A 122 -5.33 6.60 10.91
N ASP A 123 -4.27 5.93 11.36
CA ASP A 123 -3.06 6.59 11.85
C ASP A 123 -2.40 7.36 10.70
N ILE A 124 -2.42 6.80 9.49
CA ILE A 124 -1.94 7.48 8.28
C ILE A 124 -2.84 8.66 7.90
N HIS A 125 -4.17 8.52 8.01
CA HIS A 125 -5.11 9.63 7.74
C HIS A 125 -4.90 10.80 8.71
N GLU A 126 -4.66 10.52 10.00
CA GLU A 126 -4.44 11.52 11.04
C GLU A 126 -3.17 12.36 10.81
N LEU A 127 -2.16 11.81 10.11
CA LEU A 127 -0.94 12.57 9.75
C LEU A 127 -1.25 13.83 8.95
N THR A 128 -2.32 13.83 8.15
CA THR A 128 -2.67 14.97 7.28
C THR A 128 -2.91 16.26 8.08
N ALA A 129 -3.29 16.15 9.35
CA ALA A 129 -3.47 17.30 10.24
C ALA A 129 -2.13 17.82 10.80
N MET A 130 -1.07 17.02 10.81
CA MET A 130 0.21 17.33 11.45
C MET A 130 1.10 18.27 10.61
N ASP A 131 1.57 19.36 11.20
CA ASP A 131 2.44 20.32 10.48
C ASP A 131 3.79 19.72 10.07
N LYS A 132 4.34 18.80 10.88
CA LYS A 132 5.56 18.06 10.51
C LYS A 132 5.36 17.26 9.21
N PHE A 133 4.20 16.61 9.07
CA PHE A 133 3.88 15.84 7.88
C PHE A 133 3.66 16.75 6.66
N LYS A 134 2.91 17.85 6.82
CA LYS A 134 2.72 18.85 5.75
C LYS A 134 4.04 19.38 5.21
N LYS A 135 5.04 19.62 6.07
CA LYS A 135 6.39 20.03 5.65
C LYS A 135 7.08 18.96 4.80
N ILE A 136 7.02 17.69 5.20
CA ILE A 136 7.57 16.56 4.42
C ILE A 136 6.92 16.51 3.03
N ILE A 137 5.58 16.60 2.96
CA ILE A 137 4.83 16.60 1.69
C ILE A 137 5.19 17.81 0.82
N GLN A 138 5.29 19.00 1.41
CA GLN A 138 5.64 20.21 0.68
C GLN A 138 7.06 20.16 0.07
N GLU A 139 8.00 19.47 0.73
CA GLU A 139 9.35 19.26 0.20
C GLU A 139 9.40 18.19 -0.89
N ALA A 140 8.67 17.09 -0.72
CA ALA A 140 8.80 15.90 -1.56
C ALA A 140 7.80 15.87 -2.74
N ASN A 141 6.52 16.12 -2.47
CA ASN A 141 5.45 16.07 -3.48
C ASN A 141 4.22 16.90 -3.01
N PRO A 142 4.18 18.22 -3.29
CA PRO A 142 3.12 19.12 -2.80
C PRO A 142 1.70 18.76 -3.25
N LYS A 143 1.55 17.95 -4.30
CA LYS A 143 0.25 17.56 -4.86
C LYS A 143 -0.24 16.21 -4.33
N PHE A 144 0.58 15.52 -3.54
CA PHE A 144 0.28 14.21 -2.99
C PHE A 144 -0.96 14.25 -2.08
N LYS A 145 -1.77 13.19 -2.15
CA LYS A 145 -2.96 13.04 -1.31
C LYS A 145 -3.01 11.66 -0.65
N ILE A 146 -3.69 11.59 0.48
CA ILE A 146 -4.08 10.35 1.14
C ILE A 146 -5.59 10.23 1.01
N LYS A 147 -6.08 9.05 0.63
CA LYS A 147 -7.50 8.76 0.41
C LYS A 147 -7.85 7.35 0.87
N SER A 148 -9.10 7.14 1.24
CA SER A 148 -9.72 5.81 1.34
C SER A 148 -10.24 5.37 -0.03
N LEU A 149 -10.64 4.11 -0.16
CA LEU A 149 -11.32 3.65 -1.39
C LEU A 149 -12.61 4.43 -1.65
N ARG A 150 -13.33 4.81 -0.59
CA ARG A 150 -14.61 5.53 -0.69
C ARG A 150 -14.44 6.91 -1.32
N ASP A 151 -13.27 7.53 -1.17
CA ASP A 151 -12.98 8.85 -1.74
C ASP A 151 -12.62 8.82 -3.24
N LEU A 152 -12.57 7.61 -3.83
CA LEU A 152 -12.27 7.37 -5.24
C LEU A 152 -13.46 6.84 -6.04
N LEU A 153 -14.51 6.36 -5.35
CA LEU A 153 -15.70 5.74 -5.94
C LEU A 153 -16.87 6.71 -6.11
#